data_AF-A0A963SQS4-F1
#
_entry.id   AF-A0A963SQS4-F1
#
_cell.length_a   1.000
_cell.length_b   1.000
_cell.length_c   1.000
_cell.angle_alpha   90.00
_cell.angle_beta   90.00
_cell.angle_gamma   90.00
#
_symmetry.space_group_name_H-M   'P 1'
#
loop_
_entity.id
_entity.type
_entity.pdbx_description
1 polymer ?
#
loop_
_entity_poly.entity_id
_entity_poly.type
_entity_poly.pdbx_seq_one_letter_code
_entity_poly.pdbx_strand_id
1 'polypeptide(L)'
;MRRNLLLGTAVIVGLSLVVSGCNGTETSESESGTAELSEELSKSEPVAEAPPAPTTGTVTGALTYPSDYIPEDMEACAENLDTKEVTCKPKTGEASYSLELPAGRYHIWSQTADYVDYKAYYNPLAKCGLGPECPNDSTPLEVEVKAGETLADIDPIDWYSD
;
A
#
# COMPACT_ATOMS: atom_id res chain seq x y z
N MET A 1 -24.02 -50.14 -12.11
CA MET A 1 -23.22 -51.02 -11.23
C MET A 1 -21.82 -50.43 -11.19
N ARG A 2 -21.17 -50.03 -10.09
CA ARG A 2 -21.37 -50.14 -8.64
C ARG A 2 -20.95 -48.81 -7.99
N ARG A 3 -21.67 -48.41 -6.94
CA ARG A 3 -21.33 -47.33 -6.01
C ARG A 3 -20.18 -47.81 -5.13
N ASN A 4 -19.21 -46.94 -4.83
CA ASN A 4 -18.37 -47.09 -3.63
C ASN A 4 -18.48 -45.83 -2.78
N LEU A 5 -19.37 -45.94 -1.80
CA LEU A 5 -19.35 -45.24 -0.51
C LEU A 5 -18.13 -45.72 0.29
N LEU A 6 -17.55 -44.86 1.13
CA LEU A 6 -17.05 -45.12 2.50
C LEU A 6 -16.51 -43.76 3.02
N LEU A 7 -17.20 -43.11 3.97
CA LEU A 7 -16.84 -43.04 5.40
C LEU A 7 -15.45 -42.40 5.63
N GLY A 8 -15.26 -41.22 6.22
CA GLY A 8 -16.01 -40.52 7.26
C GLY A 8 -15.14 -40.48 8.53
N THR A 9 -14.56 -39.32 8.86
CA THR A 9 -14.13 -38.98 10.23
C THR A 9 -14.06 -37.46 10.37
N ALA A 10 -15.04 -36.90 11.08
CA ALA A 10 -14.98 -35.57 11.66
C ALA A 10 -14.06 -35.62 12.89
N VAL A 11 -13.15 -34.65 13.03
CA VAL A 11 -12.43 -34.41 14.28
C VAL A 11 -12.83 -33.05 14.83
N ILE A 12 -13.15 -33.10 16.11
CA ILE A 12 -13.90 -32.15 16.91
C ILE A 12 -12.94 -31.07 17.46
N VAL A 13 -13.41 -29.82 17.37
CA VAL A 13 -13.33 -28.70 18.33
C VAL A 13 -12.16 -28.70 19.32
N GLY A 14 -11.28 -27.70 19.17
CA GLY A 14 -10.36 -27.23 20.19
C GLY A 14 -10.38 -25.71 20.28
N LEU A 15 -11.47 -25.16 20.83
CA LEU A 15 -11.59 -23.74 21.18
C LEU A 15 -10.80 -23.50 22.49
N SER A 16 -9.64 -22.87 22.40
CA SER A 16 -8.90 -22.39 23.57
C SER A 16 -9.02 -20.87 23.68
N LEU A 17 -9.96 -20.43 24.51
CA LEU A 17 -10.02 -19.08 25.06
C LEU A 17 -8.88 -18.91 26.07
N VAL A 18 -7.99 -17.95 25.82
CA VAL A 18 -7.08 -17.42 26.85
C VAL A 18 -7.53 -16.00 27.14
N VAL A 19 -8.25 -15.84 28.25
CA VAL A 19 -8.54 -14.55 28.86
C VAL A 19 -7.51 -14.35 29.96
N SER A 20 -6.52 -13.50 29.73
CA SER A 20 -5.67 -12.96 30.79
C SER A 20 -5.95 -11.48 30.91
N GLY A 21 -6.78 -11.14 31.90
CA GLY A 21 -6.94 -9.78 32.39
C GLY A 21 -5.75 -9.37 33.25
N CYS A 22 -5.32 -8.12 33.09
CA CYS A 22 -4.59 -7.40 34.12
C CYS A 22 -5.52 -6.31 34.66
N ASN A 23 -5.94 -6.52 35.91
CA ASN A 23 -6.56 -5.54 36.78
C ASN A 23 -5.52 -4.46 37.10
N GLY A 24 -5.82 -3.20 36.78
CA GLY A 24 -5.10 -2.03 37.26
C GLY A 24 -6.09 -1.05 37.86
N THR A 25 -6.31 -1.18 39.17
CA THR A 25 -7.03 -0.24 40.03
C THR A 25 -5.98 0.59 40.74
N GLU A 26 -5.90 1.91 40.53
CA GLU A 26 -5.45 2.99 41.48
C GLU A 26 -6.03 4.32 40.93
N THR A 27 -7.06 4.94 41.54
CA THR A 27 -7.02 6.01 42.58
C THR A 27 -6.27 7.28 42.08
N SER A 28 -6.96 8.34 41.64
CA SER A 28 -7.52 9.51 42.39
C SER A 28 -6.48 10.58 42.78
N GLU A 29 -6.96 11.84 42.84
CA GLU A 29 -6.31 13.09 43.29
C GLU A 29 -5.55 13.84 42.16
N SER A 30 -5.99 14.99 41.61
CA SER A 30 -6.50 16.26 42.15
C SER A 30 -5.51 16.96 43.08
N GLU A 31 -4.57 17.72 42.51
CA GLU A 31 -3.96 18.82 43.23
C GLU A 31 -3.69 20.04 42.34
N SER A 32 -4.21 21.15 42.84
CA SER A 32 -4.11 22.52 42.39
C SER A 32 -2.71 23.05 42.72
N GLY A 33 -1.94 23.46 41.71
CA GLY A 33 -0.61 24.04 41.86
C GLY A 33 -0.54 25.40 41.18
N THR A 34 -0.27 26.41 41.99
CA THR A 34 -0.19 27.85 41.73
C THR A 34 0.79 28.27 40.64
N ALA A 35 0.40 29.36 39.95
CA ALA A 35 1.20 30.10 38.99
C ALA A 35 2.41 30.77 39.66
N GLU A 36 3.59 30.61 39.06
CA GLU A 36 4.72 31.52 39.27
C GLU A 36 5.15 32.10 37.92
N LEU A 37 4.98 33.42 37.88
CA LEU A 37 5.30 34.33 36.79
C LEU A 37 6.82 34.50 36.77
N SER A 38 7.49 34.01 35.72
CA SER A 38 8.87 34.37 35.41
C SER A 38 8.88 35.07 34.04
N GLU A 39 9.04 36.39 34.10
CA GLU A 39 9.37 37.24 32.97
C GLU A 39 10.84 37.00 32.60
N GLU A 40 11.10 36.01 31.75
CA GLU A 40 12.44 35.80 31.17
C GLU A 40 12.48 36.41 29.77
N LEU A 41 13.18 37.54 29.71
CA LEU A 41 13.73 38.24 28.55
C LEU A 41 13.53 37.56 27.18
N SER A 42 12.72 38.20 26.36
CA SER A 42 12.59 37.99 24.92
C SER A 42 13.95 38.15 24.22
N LYS A 43 14.63 37.03 24.03
CA LYS A 43 15.65 36.85 22.99
C LYS A 43 14.91 36.32 21.77
N SER A 44 14.63 37.21 20.82
CA SER A 44 13.94 36.88 19.57
C SER A 44 14.78 35.87 18.78
N GLU A 45 14.43 34.59 18.91
CA GLU A 45 14.90 33.55 18.01
C GLU A 45 14.31 33.83 16.62
N PRO A 46 15.09 33.71 15.53
CA PRO A 46 14.56 33.91 14.19
C PRO A 46 13.40 32.93 13.99
N VAL A 47 12.24 33.46 13.63
CA VAL A 47 11.07 32.66 13.25
C VAL A 47 11.48 31.84 12.03
N ALA A 48 11.88 30.60 12.26
CA ALA A 48 12.11 29.64 11.21
C ALA A 48 10.78 29.46 10.48
N GLU A 49 10.73 29.91 9.23
CA GLU A 49 9.56 29.74 8.38
C GLU A 49 9.28 28.23 8.22
N ALA A 50 8.05 27.81 8.53
CA ALA A 50 7.68 26.41 8.45
C ALA A 50 7.87 25.89 7.01
N PRO A 51 8.34 24.64 6.82
CA PRO A 51 8.45 24.06 5.49
C PRO A 51 7.10 24.12 4.75
N PRO A 52 7.10 24.33 3.43
CA PRO A 52 5.87 24.27 2.65
C PRO A 52 5.22 22.89 2.80
N ALA A 53 3.88 22.87 2.86
CA ALA A 53 3.13 21.63 2.92
C ALA A 53 3.39 20.77 1.65
N PRO A 54 3.43 19.43 1.78
CA PRO A 54 3.59 18.56 0.62
C PRO A 54 2.39 18.73 -0.33
N THR A 55 2.65 18.58 -1.63
CA THR A 55 1.62 18.61 -2.69
C THR A 55 1.49 17.27 -3.40
N THR A 56 2.42 16.36 -3.13
CA THR A 56 2.54 15.02 -3.72
C THR A 56 2.47 13.95 -2.63
N GLY A 57 2.06 12.75 -3.02
CA GLY A 57 2.19 11.52 -2.25
C GLY A 57 3.13 10.55 -2.97
N THR A 58 3.50 9.46 -2.29
CA THR A 58 4.38 8.43 -2.84
C THR A 58 3.61 7.11 -2.96
N VAL A 59 3.77 6.42 -4.08
CA VAL A 59 3.26 5.06 -4.31
C VAL A 59 4.43 4.12 -4.50
N THR A 60 4.43 3.01 -3.79
CA THR A 60 5.49 2.00 -3.84
C THR A 60 4.92 0.60 -3.97
N GLY A 61 5.69 -0.28 -4.59
CA GLY A 61 5.37 -1.70 -4.71
C GLY A 61 6.46 -2.48 -5.43
N ALA A 62 6.16 -3.74 -5.67
CA ALA A 62 6.96 -4.66 -6.46
C ALA A 62 6.51 -4.69 -7.92
N LEU A 63 7.46 -4.98 -8.80
CA LEU A 63 7.26 -5.25 -10.21
C LEU A 63 7.57 -6.72 -10.48
N THR A 64 6.85 -7.33 -11.40
CA THR A 64 7.13 -8.69 -11.86
C THR A 64 7.22 -8.70 -13.38
N TYR A 65 7.74 -9.78 -13.96
CA TYR A 65 7.72 -10.01 -15.40
C TYR A 65 7.44 -11.51 -15.62
N PRO A 66 6.66 -11.93 -16.63
CA PRO A 66 6.31 -13.33 -16.87
C PRO A 66 7.49 -14.12 -17.48
N SER A 67 8.66 -14.06 -16.85
CA SER A 67 9.87 -14.79 -17.19
C SER A 67 10.73 -15.02 -15.94
N ASP A 68 11.86 -15.71 -16.10
CA ASP A 68 12.80 -15.97 -15.01
C ASP A 68 13.78 -14.81 -14.75
N TYR A 69 13.62 -13.68 -15.47
CA TYR A 69 14.42 -12.47 -15.31
C TYR A 69 13.53 -11.22 -15.26
N ILE A 70 14.10 -10.12 -14.78
CA ILE A 70 13.47 -8.81 -14.77
C ILE A 70 14.16 -7.91 -15.82
N PRO A 71 13.43 -7.41 -16.84
CA PRO A 71 13.98 -6.49 -17.83
C PRO A 71 14.64 -5.26 -17.19
N GLU A 72 15.75 -4.80 -17.75
CA GLU A 72 16.48 -3.64 -17.21
C GLU A 72 15.70 -2.33 -17.36
N ASP A 73 14.85 -2.26 -18.38
CA ASP A 73 14.02 -1.12 -18.76
C ASP A 73 12.61 -1.16 -18.14
N MET A 74 12.38 -2.03 -17.15
CA MET A 74 11.07 -2.12 -16.51
C MET A 74 10.72 -0.80 -15.80
N GLU A 75 9.50 -0.34 -16.03
CA GLU A 75 8.96 0.90 -15.47
C GLU A 75 7.63 0.65 -14.77
N ALA A 76 7.39 1.42 -13.70
CA ALA A 76 6.06 1.63 -13.16
C ALA A 76 5.49 2.93 -13.73
N CYS A 77 4.25 2.89 -14.20
CA CYS A 77 3.53 4.01 -14.77
C CYS A 77 2.21 4.25 -14.03
N ALA A 78 1.81 5.51 -13.97
CA ALA A 78 0.55 5.95 -13.39
C ALA A 78 -0.17 6.88 -14.36
N GLU A 79 -1.43 6.58 -14.69
CA GLU A 79 -2.33 7.49 -15.41
C GLU A 79 -3.26 8.15 -14.42
N ASN A 80 -3.24 9.49 -14.39
CA ASN A 80 -4.22 10.25 -13.63
C ASN A 80 -5.60 10.16 -14.31
N LEU A 81 -6.61 9.72 -13.56
CA LEU A 81 -7.94 9.45 -14.12
C LEU A 81 -8.70 10.72 -14.53
N ASP A 82 -8.37 11.86 -13.92
CA ASP A 82 -9.01 13.15 -14.19
C ASP A 82 -8.31 13.89 -15.34
N THR A 83 -6.98 13.94 -15.35
CA THR A 83 -6.20 14.72 -16.34
C THR A 83 -5.72 13.92 -17.54
N LYS A 84 -5.70 12.58 -17.43
CA LYS A 84 -5.11 11.65 -18.41
C LYS A 84 -3.60 11.81 -18.61
N GLU A 85 -2.93 12.49 -17.69
CA GLU A 85 -1.48 12.58 -17.67
C GLU A 85 -0.88 11.26 -17.19
N VAL A 86 0.19 10.82 -17.87
CA VAL A 86 0.93 9.60 -17.54
C VAL A 86 2.31 9.96 -17.01
N THR A 87 2.64 9.44 -15.84
CA THR A 87 3.98 9.54 -15.23
C THR A 87 4.58 8.15 -15.10
N CYS A 88 5.76 7.93 -15.66
CA CYS A 88 6.50 6.67 -15.54
C CYS A 88 7.83 6.87 -14.82
N LYS A 89 8.26 5.86 -14.06
CA LYS A 89 9.56 5.80 -13.42
C LYS A 89 10.19 4.43 -13.61
N PRO A 90 11.51 4.36 -13.87
CA PRO A 90 12.21 3.10 -13.94
C PRO A 90 12.19 2.40 -12.58
N LYS A 91 12.30 1.07 -12.61
CA LYS A 91 12.44 0.26 -11.41
C LYS A 91 13.62 0.74 -10.55
N THR A 92 13.45 0.63 -9.26
CA THR A 92 14.49 0.79 -8.25
C THR A 92 14.96 -0.59 -7.78
N GLY A 93 16.26 -0.74 -7.54
CA GLY A 93 16.82 -2.03 -7.13
C GLY A 93 16.58 -3.13 -8.16
N GLU A 94 16.26 -4.33 -7.67
CA GLU A 94 16.04 -5.50 -8.53
C GLU A 94 14.68 -5.43 -9.24
N ALA A 95 13.60 -5.22 -8.49
CA ALA A 95 12.23 -5.30 -8.99
C ALA A 95 11.21 -4.50 -8.14
N SER A 96 11.57 -3.32 -7.65
CA SER A 96 10.63 -2.43 -6.92
C SER A 96 10.49 -1.09 -7.61
N TYR A 97 9.57 -0.24 -7.16
CA TYR A 97 9.47 1.14 -7.63
C TYR A 97 9.05 2.11 -6.53
N SER A 98 9.28 3.40 -6.80
CA SER A 98 8.75 4.52 -6.03
C SER A 98 8.32 5.64 -6.97
N LEU A 99 7.03 5.96 -6.95
CA LEU A 99 6.39 6.98 -7.78
C LEU A 99 5.90 8.13 -6.90
N GLU A 100 6.51 9.31 -7.03
CA GLU A 100 5.96 10.53 -6.45
C GLU A 100 4.93 11.14 -7.40
N LEU A 101 3.69 11.29 -6.94
CA LEU A 101 2.54 11.71 -7.74
C LEU A 101 1.77 12.84 -7.05
N PRO A 102 1.21 13.82 -7.79
CA PRO A 102 0.25 14.76 -7.24
C PRO A 102 -0.96 14.04 -6.62
N ALA A 103 -1.61 14.67 -5.64
CA ALA A 103 -2.84 14.13 -5.09
C ALA A 103 -3.91 13.94 -6.20
N GLY A 104 -4.55 12.77 -6.23
CA GLY A 104 -5.46 12.39 -7.31
C GLY A 104 -5.79 10.90 -7.32
N ARG A 105 -6.53 10.46 -8.34
CA ARG A 105 -6.88 9.04 -8.55
C ARG A 105 -6.15 8.51 -9.77
N TYR A 106 -5.59 7.31 -9.66
CA TYR A 106 -4.72 6.74 -10.67
C TYR A 106 -5.05 5.28 -10.99
N HIS A 107 -4.81 4.90 -12.24
CA HIS A 107 -4.51 3.51 -12.58
C HIS A 107 -2.99 3.34 -12.66
N ILE A 108 -2.49 2.24 -12.10
CA ILE A 108 -1.06 1.94 -12.02
C ILE A 108 -0.78 0.67 -12.82
N TRP A 109 0.28 0.68 -13.63
CA TRP A 109 0.75 -0.50 -14.36
C TRP A 109 2.27 -0.60 -14.47
N SER A 110 2.77 -1.80 -14.78
CA SER A 110 4.15 -2.05 -15.20
C SER A 110 4.25 -2.22 -16.72
N GLN A 111 5.37 -1.81 -17.30
CA GLN A 111 5.67 -2.01 -18.73
C GLN A 111 7.17 -2.20 -18.99
N THR A 112 7.50 -2.73 -20.17
CA THR A 112 8.87 -2.91 -20.69
C THR A 112 8.83 -2.98 -22.21
N ALA A 113 9.93 -2.64 -22.88
CA ALA A 113 10.07 -2.85 -24.33
C ALA A 113 10.16 -4.33 -24.72
N ASP A 114 10.45 -5.24 -23.78
CA ASP A 114 10.47 -6.68 -24.06
C ASP A 114 9.05 -7.25 -24.27
N TYR A 115 8.00 -6.52 -23.84
CA TYR A 115 6.61 -6.95 -23.95
C TYR A 115 5.66 -5.77 -24.26
N VAL A 116 5.92 -5.09 -25.37
CA VAL A 116 5.33 -3.79 -25.77
C VAL A 116 3.80 -3.69 -25.78
N ASP A 117 3.10 -4.79 -26.06
CA ASP A 117 1.64 -4.79 -26.20
C ASP A 117 0.91 -5.08 -24.88
N TYR A 118 1.67 -5.36 -23.81
CA TYR A 118 1.12 -5.80 -22.53
C TYR A 118 1.53 -4.86 -21.40
N LYS A 119 0.61 -4.69 -20.47
CA LYS A 119 0.79 -3.93 -19.24
C LYS A 119 0.35 -4.79 -18.08
N ALA A 120 1.15 -4.80 -17.01
CA ALA A 120 0.72 -5.44 -15.78
C ALA A 120 -0.06 -4.47 -14.93
N TYR A 121 -1.34 -4.67 -14.69
CA TYR A 121 -2.14 -3.72 -13.92
C TYR A 121 -2.18 -4.07 -12.43
N TYR A 122 -2.30 -3.03 -11.60
CA TYR A 122 -2.78 -3.21 -10.23
C TYR A 122 -4.31 -3.31 -10.24
N ASN A 123 -4.80 -4.50 -9.94
CA ASN A 123 -6.22 -4.86 -9.97
C ASN A 123 -6.56 -5.84 -8.81
N PRO A 124 -7.82 -6.31 -8.66
CA PRO A 124 -8.17 -7.22 -7.57
C PRO A 124 -7.38 -8.54 -7.56
N LEU A 125 -7.07 -9.09 -8.74
CA LEU A 125 -6.28 -10.32 -8.86
C LEU A 125 -4.83 -10.10 -8.41
N ALA A 126 -4.19 -9.01 -8.87
CA ALA A 126 -2.85 -8.59 -8.47
C ALA A 126 -2.76 -8.30 -6.97
N LYS A 127 -3.72 -7.55 -6.43
CA LYS A 127 -3.81 -7.23 -4.99
C LYS A 127 -3.91 -8.47 -4.10
N CYS A 128 -4.47 -9.56 -4.63
CA CYS A 128 -4.60 -10.84 -3.93
C CYS A 128 -3.39 -11.76 -4.15
N GLY A 129 -2.43 -11.40 -5.01
CA GLY A 129 -1.21 -12.17 -5.25
C GLY A 129 -1.31 -13.22 -6.36
N LEU A 130 -2.27 -13.08 -7.28
CA LEU A 130 -2.43 -13.93 -8.49
C LEU A 130 -2.73 -15.42 -8.20
N GLY A 131 -3.17 -15.76 -6.99
CA GLY A 131 -3.51 -17.12 -6.59
C GLY A 131 -4.83 -17.64 -7.21
N PRO A 132 -5.04 -18.96 -7.31
CA PRO A 132 -6.28 -19.55 -7.81
C PRO A 132 -7.52 -19.24 -6.96
N GLU A 133 -7.34 -18.84 -5.71
CA GLU A 133 -8.38 -18.39 -4.77
C GLU A 133 -8.79 -16.93 -4.96
N CYS A 134 -8.03 -16.17 -5.76
CA CYS A 134 -8.24 -14.75 -5.94
C CYS A 134 -9.45 -14.45 -6.84
N PRO A 135 -10.02 -13.24 -6.75
CA PRO A 135 -11.07 -12.81 -7.65
C PRO A 135 -10.59 -12.88 -9.11
N ASN A 136 -11.42 -13.46 -9.98
CA ASN A 136 -11.19 -13.42 -11.43
C ASN A 136 -11.71 -12.08 -11.99
N ASP A 137 -11.11 -10.98 -11.54
CA ASP A 137 -11.41 -9.61 -11.95
C ASP A 137 -10.11 -8.87 -12.25
N SER A 138 -9.93 -8.52 -13.52
CA SER A 138 -8.77 -7.81 -14.03
C SER A 138 -8.99 -6.31 -14.20
N THR A 139 -10.14 -5.78 -13.75
CA THR A 139 -10.45 -4.35 -13.82
C THR A 139 -9.43 -3.56 -12.98
N PRO A 140 -8.70 -2.59 -13.57
CA PRO A 140 -7.74 -1.78 -12.82
C PRO A 140 -8.38 -1.11 -11.59
N LEU A 141 -7.69 -1.17 -10.46
CA LEU A 141 -8.12 -0.51 -9.23
C LEU A 141 -7.74 0.97 -9.27
N GLU A 142 -8.67 1.81 -8.82
CA GLU A 142 -8.38 3.22 -8.56
C GLU A 142 -7.51 3.35 -7.30
N VAL A 143 -6.33 3.94 -7.45
CA VAL A 143 -5.42 4.28 -6.34
C VAL A 143 -5.57 5.77 -6.04
N GLU A 144 -6.11 6.10 -4.85
CA GLU A 144 -6.25 7.48 -4.38
C GLU A 144 -4.98 7.92 -3.65
N VAL A 145 -4.21 8.82 -4.26
CA VAL A 145 -3.01 9.42 -3.67
C VAL A 145 -3.37 10.70 -2.95
N LYS A 146 -2.94 10.83 -1.69
CA LYS A 146 -3.05 12.08 -0.91
C LYS A 146 -1.67 12.70 -0.70
N ALA A 147 -1.65 14.02 -0.59
CA ALA A 147 -0.40 14.74 -0.35
C ALA A 147 0.21 14.37 1.00
N GLY A 148 1.51 14.09 1.03
CA GLY A 148 2.27 13.67 2.20
C GLY A 148 2.08 12.20 2.60
N GLU A 149 1.25 11.43 1.90
CA GLU A 149 1.03 10.01 2.18
C GLU A 149 2.01 9.13 1.41
N THR A 150 2.35 7.97 1.98
CA THR A 150 3.01 6.87 1.26
C THR A 150 2.07 5.68 1.22
N LEU A 151 1.71 5.25 0.02
CA LEU A 151 0.95 4.05 -0.26
C LEU A 151 1.91 2.92 -0.62
N ALA A 152 1.88 1.84 0.15
CA ALA A 152 2.69 0.65 -0.09
C ALA A 152 1.83 -0.50 -0.65
N ASP A 153 2.52 -1.56 -1.09
CA ASP A 153 1.91 -2.80 -1.58
C ASP A 153 0.96 -2.58 -2.78
N ILE A 154 1.28 -1.57 -3.60
CA ILE A 154 0.62 -1.34 -4.88
C ILE A 154 1.44 -2.07 -5.94
N ASP A 155 1.15 -3.36 -6.12
CA ASP A 155 1.92 -4.27 -6.95
C ASP A 155 1.25 -4.46 -8.33
N PRO A 156 1.62 -3.71 -9.37
CA PRO A 156 1.10 -3.87 -10.73
C PRO A 156 1.70 -5.11 -11.41
N ILE A 157 1.18 -6.29 -11.07
CA ILE A 157 1.79 -7.60 -11.42
C ILE A 157 0.93 -8.49 -12.32
N ASP A 158 -0.31 -8.10 -12.63
CA ASP A 158 -1.17 -8.88 -13.53
C ASP A 158 -0.92 -8.53 -15.00
N TRP A 159 0.03 -9.21 -15.64
CA TRP A 159 0.39 -9.06 -17.06
C TRP A 159 -0.68 -9.55 -18.06
N TYR A 160 -1.76 -10.15 -17.57
CA TYR A 160 -2.80 -10.77 -18.39
C TYR A 160 -4.17 -10.15 -18.11
N SER A 161 -4.16 -8.86 -17.72
CA SER A 161 -5.37 -8.06 -17.56
C SER A 161 -5.96 -7.69 -18.93
N ASP A 162 -6.76 -8.59 -19.49
CA ASP A 162 -7.60 -8.35 -20.69
C ASP A 162 -8.97 -7.74 -20.34
#